data_AF-A0A5N1JJP2-F1
#
_entry.id   AF-A0A5N1JJP2-F1
#
_cell.length_a   1.000
_cell.length_b   1.000
_cell.length_c   1.000
_cell.angle_alpha   90.00
_cell.angle_beta   90.00
_cell.angle_gamma   90.00
#
_symmetry.space_group_name_H-M   'P 1'
#
loop_
_entity.id
_entity.type
_entity.pdbx_description
1 polymer ?
#
loop_
_entity_poly.entity_id
_entity_poly.type
_entity_poly.pdbx_seq_one_letter_code
_entity_poly.pdbx_strand_id
1 'polypeptide(L)'
;MLEKLEEIREGIFKYLEARIELFKLETRNQVENIALNAVHGIVLGFLATITTIFLFSLLAAYLNEVLDSRYLGFLIVAGFFLLLTLIWAFAKGPVEGMLRKMTYNMLKNAQEKKAEERAETIQDLMDQTRESLNESGSRKE
;
A
#
# COMPACT_ATOMS: atom_id res chain seq x y z
N MET A 1 39.94 -24.55 13.37
CA MET A 1 38.95 -23.44 13.51
C MET A 1 38.52 -22.88 12.15
N LEU A 2 39.41 -22.79 11.16
CA LEU A 2 39.07 -22.31 9.81
C LEU A 2 38.19 -23.30 9.02
N GLU A 3 38.39 -24.62 9.15
CA GLU A 3 37.53 -25.65 8.51
C GLU A 3 36.05 -25.55 8.88
N LYS A 4 35.73 -25.26 10.15
CA LYS A 4 34.32 -25.09 10.58
C LYS A 4 33.67 -23.84 10.00
N LEU A 5 34.46 -22.79 9.72
CA LEU A 5 33.97 -21.58 9.07
C LEU A 5 33.69 -21.84 7.58
N GLU A 6 34.52 -22.64 6.92
CA GLU A 6 34.34 -23.08 5.53
C GLU A 6 33.04 -23.89 5.38
N GLU A 7 32.81 -24.83 6.30
CA GLU A 7 31.64 -25.71 6.32
C GLU A 7 30.33 -24.95 6.57
N ILE A 8 30.34 -23.97 7.50
CA ILE A 8 29.19 -23.08 7.75
C ILE A 8 28.93 -22.17 6.54
N ARG A 9 29.99 -21.63 5.92
CA ARG A 9 29.87 -20.84 4.70
C ARG A 9 29.23 -21.66 3.58
N GLU A 10 29.69 -22.87 3.32
CA GLU A 10 29.11 -23.75 2.28
C GLU A 10 27.64 -24.07 2.56
N GLY A 11 27.28 -24.36 3.81
CA GLY A 11 25.89 -24.59 4.21
C GLY A 11 24.98 -23.38 3.95
N ILE A 12 25.47 -22.18 4.27
CA ILE A 12 24.74 -20.93 4.01
C ILE A 12 24.62 -20.69 2.51
N PHE A 13 25.68 -20.91 1.71
CA PHE A 13 25.63 -20.76 0.26
C PHE A 13 24.64 -21.73 -0.38
N LYS A 14 24.64 -23.02 0.00
CA LYS A 14 23.66 -24.00 -0.48
C LYS A 14 22.21 -23.61 -0.13
N TYR A 15 21.99 -23.11 1.08
CA TYR A 15 20.66 -22.66 1.49
C TYR A 15 20.22 -21.39 0.75
N LEU A 16 21.14 -20.45 0.51
CA LEU A 16 20.87 -19.25 -0.28
C LEU A 16 20.51 -19.61 -1.72
N GLU A 17 21.25 -20.54 -2.32
CA GLU A 17 21.03 -21.01 -3.67
C GLU A 17 19.66 -21.68 -3.81
N ALA A 18 19.29 -22.55 -2.87
CA ALA A 18 17.95 -23.15 -2.83
C ALA A 18 16.84 -22.10 -2.66
N ARG A 19 17.04 -21.08 -1.83
CA ARG A 19 16.08 -19.97 -1.67
C ARG A 19 15.95 -19.12 -2.94
N ILE A 20 17.06 -18.82 -3.62
CA ILE A 20 17.05 -18.05 -4.86
C ILE A 20 16.34 -18.84 -5.95
N GLU A 21 16.56 -20.15 -6.02
CA GLU A 21 15.90 -21.04 -6.98
C GLU A 21 14.38 -21.12 -6.74
N LEU A 22 13.96 -21.26 -5.47
CA LEU A 22 12.56 -21.18 -5.06
C LEU A 22 11.94 -19.81 -5.41
N PHE A 23 12.64 -18.73 -5.10
CA PHE A 23 12.18 -17.37 -5.41
C PHE A 23 12.01 -17.18 -6.92
N LYS A 24 12.93 -17.68 -7.74
CA LYS A 24 12.85 -17.62 -9.21
C LYS A 24 11.65 -18.40 -9.76
N LEU A 25 11.33 -19.55 -9.16
CA LEU A 25 10.16 -20.35 -9.52
C LEU A 25 8.85 -19.63 -9.23
N GLU A 26 8.74 -19.06 -8.02
CA GLU A 26 7.54 -18.35 -7.54
C GLU A 26 7.34 -17.01 -8.26
N THR A 27 8.44 -16.29 -8.49
CA THR A 27 8.47 -15.03 -9.24
C THR A 27 8.02 -15.22 -10.68
N ARG A 28 8.32 -16.36 -11.33
CA ARG A 28 7.95 -16.57 -12.74
C ARG A 28 6.44 -16.55 -12.96
N ASN A 29 5.68 -17.26 -12.12
CA ASN A 29 4.22 -17.30 -12.21
C ASN A 29 3.57 -15.98 -11.75
N GLN A 30 4.18 -15.30 -10.78
CA GLN A 30 3.64 -14.05 -10.26
C GLN A 30 3.94 -12.85 -11.17
N VAL A 31 5.13 -12.82 -11.81
CA VAL A 31 5.53 -11.79 -12.77
C VAL A 31 4.66 -11.81 -14.02
N GLU A 32 4.22 -12.98 -14.49
CA GLU A 32 3.35 -13.07 -15.65
C GLU A 32 2.00 -12.37 -15.40
N ASN A 33 1.33 -12.68 -14.28
CA ASN A 33 0.07 -12.05 -13.91
C ASN A 33 0.22 -10.55 -13.60
N ILE A 34 1.30 -10.16 -12.92
CA ILE A 34 1.61 -8.75 -12.64
C ILE A 34 1.88 -8.01 -13.95
N ALA A 35 2.66 -8.58 -14.87
CA ALA A 35 2.99 -7.96 -16.15
C ALA A 35 1.74 -7.78 -17.02
N LEU A 36 0.89 -8.81 -17.11
CA LEU A 36 -0.36 -8.74 -17.88
C LEU A 36 -1.30 -7.67 -17.31
N ASN A 37 -1.52 -7.65 -16.00
CA ASN A 37 -2.36 -6.64 -15.36
C ASN A 37 -1.75 -5.23 -15.43
N ALA A 38 -0.43 -5.11 -15.34
CA ALA A 38 0.26 -3.84 -15.49
C ALA A 38 0.10 -3.29 -16.92
N VAL A 39 0.29 -4.12 -17.95
CA VAL A 39 0.09 -3.72 -19.34
C VAL A 39 -1.36 -3.31 -19.58
N HIS A 40 -2.32 -4.12 -19.11
CA HIS A 40 -3.74 -3.78 -19.24
C HIS A 40 -4.07 -2.46 -18.52
N GLY A 41 -3.57 -2.28 -17.30
CA GLY A 41 -3.76 -1.05 -16.53
C GLY A 41 -3.13 0.18 -17.18
N ILE A 42 -1.95 0.05 -17.77
CA ILE A 42 -1.27 1.12 -18.52
C ILE A 42 -2.08 1.50 -19.75
N VAL A 43 -2.51 0.51 -20.55
CA VAL A 43 -3.33 0.75 -21.74
C VAL A 43 -4.66 1.41 -21.37
N LEU A 44 -5.33 0.91 -20.34
CA LEU A 44 -6.60 1.47 -19.88
C LEU A 44 -6.42 2.88 -19.32
N GLY A 45 -5.37 3.13 -18.54
CA GLY A 45 -5.03 4.46 -18.02
C GLY A 45 -4.69 5.46 -19.14
N PHE A 46 -3.96 5.01 -20.17
CA PHE A 46 -3.67 5.82 -21.35
C PHE A 46 -4.96 6.17 -22.10
N LEU A 47 -5.83 5.19 -22.34
CA LEU A 47 -7.10 5.40 -23.01
C LEU A 47 -8.02 6.35 -22.21
N ALA A 48 -8.12 6.15 -20.90
CA ALA A 48 -8.88 7.02 -20.01
C ALA A 48 -8.33 8.46 -19.99
N THR A 49 -7.02 8.63 -20.05
CA THR A 49 -6.37 9.95 -20.15
C THR A 49 -6.76 10.66 -21.45
N ILE A 50 -6.71 9.94 -22.58
CA ILE A 50 -7.16 10.48 -23.88
C ILE A 50 -8.63 10.88 -23.80
N THR A 51 -9.51 9.99 -23.35
CA THR A 51 -10.94 10.28 -23.20
C THR A 51 -11.19 11.52 -22.33
N THR A 52 -10.45 11.65 -21.23
CA THR A 52 -10.56 12.81 -20.32
C THR A 52 -10.15 14.10 -21.01
N ILE A 53 -9.04 14.11 -21.76
CA ILE A 53 -8.61 15.28 -22.54
C ILE A 53 -9.69 15.68 -23.54
N PHE A 54 -10.27 14.71 -24.24
CA PHE A 54 -11.37 14.97 -25.18
C PHE A 54 -12.62 15.53 -24.49
N LEU A 55 -12.99 15.03 -23.31
CA LEU A 55 -14.11 15.56 -22.53
C LEU A 55 -13.89 17.02 -22.13
N PHE A 56 -12.69 17.37 -21.65
CA PHE A 56 -12.39 18.77 -21.32
C PHE A 56 -12.30 19.66 -22.56
N SER A 57 -11.77 19.13 -23.67
CA SER A 57 -11.72 19.84 -24.94
C SER A 57 -13.12 20.10 -25.50
N LEU A 58 -14.03 19.12 -25.38
CA LEU A 58 -15.45 19.25 -25.71
C LEU A 58 -16.14 20.29 -24.82
N LEU A 59 -15.90 20.25 -23.51
CA LEU A 59 -16.45 21.22 -22.58
C LEU A 59 -15.95 22.65 -22.90
N ALA A 60 -14.66 22.80 -23.21
CA ALA A 60 -14.09 24.06 -23.62
C ALA A 60 -14.69 24.56 -24.94
N ALA A 61 -14.91 23.67 -25.92
CA ALA A 61 -15.58 23.99 -27.17
C ALA A 61 -17.03 24.41 -26.95
N TYR A 62 -17.76 23.75 -26.05
CA TYR A 62 -19.10 24.16 -25.66
C TYR A 62 -19.13 25.55 -25.02
N LEU A 63 -18.18 25.83 -24.11
CA LEU A 63 -18.04 27.17 -23.52
C LEU A 63 -17.70 28.23 -24.58
N ASN A 64 -16.88 27.90 -25.59
CA ASN A 64 -16.57 28.82 -26.69
C ASN A 64 -17.84 29.23 -27.45
N GLU A 65 -18.75 28.28 -27.71
CA GLU A 65 -20.01 28.53 -28.41
C GLU A 65 -20.94 29.41 -27.58
N VAL A 66 -21.06 29.16 -26.27
CA VAL A 66 -21.89 29.97 -25.36
C VAL A 66 -21.34 31.39 -25.18
N LEU A 67 -20.02 31.57 -25.21
CA LEU A 67 -19.36 32.87 -25.05
C LEU A 67 -19.15 33.62 -26.39
N ASP A 68 -19.62 33.07 -27.51
CA ASP A 68 -19.43 33.61 -28.87
C ASP A 68 -17.95 33.97 -29.17
N SER A 69 -17.03 33.11 -28.71
CA SER A 69 -15.60 33.36 -28.82
C SER A 69 -14.81 32.08 -29.07
N ARG A 70 -13.81 32.16 -29.95
CA ARG A 70 -13.07 31.00 -30.45
C ARG A 70 -12.12 30.35 -29.41
N TYR A 71 -11.75 31.06 -28.35
CA TYR A 71 -10.70 30.61 -27.42
C TYR A 71 -11.04 30.76 -25.92
N LEU A 72 -12.08 31.53 -25.57
CA LEU A 72 -12.36 31.86 -24.16
C LEU A 72 -12.72 30.64 -23.31
N GLY A 73 -13.42 29.65 -23.87
CA GLY A 73 -13.77 28.41 -23.20
C GLY A 73 -12.53 27.59 -22.80
N PHE A 74 -11.51 27.53 -23.66
CA PHE A 74 -10.23 26.89 -23.29
C PHE A 74 -9.52 27.67 -22.17
N LEU A 75 -9.56 29.01 -22.24
CA LEU A 75 -8.92 29.86 -21.24
C LEU A 75 -9.60 29.75 -19.86
N ILE A 76 -10.93 29.63 -19.82
CA ILE A 76 -11.69 29.43 -18.58
C ILE A 76 -11.35 28.07 -17.96
N VAL A 77 -11.36 26.99 -18.75
CA VAL A 77 -11.01 25.65 -18.26
C VAL A 77 -9.57 25.63 -17.76
N ALA A 78 -8.63 26.22 -18.51
CA ALA A 78 -7.23 26.34 -18.08
C ALA A 78 -7.08 27.18 -16.80
N GLY A 79 -7.79 28.30 -16.69
CA GLY A 79 -7.79 29.15 -15.50
C GLY A 79 -8.35 28.44 -14.27
N PHE A 80 -9.41 27.65 -14.43
CA PHE A 80 -9.96 26.81 -13.37
C PHE A 80 -8.92 25.80 -12.85
N PHE A 81 -8.25 25.08 -13.75
CA PHE A 81 -7.20 24.13 -13.36
C PHE A 81 -5.97 24.82 -12.74
N LEU A 82 -5.62 26.02 -13.22
CA LEU A 82 -4.54 26.82 -12.66
C LEU A 82 -4.87 27.25 -11.23
N LEU A 83 -6.07 27.76 -10.98
CA LEU A 83 -6.53 28.11 -9.64
C LEU A 83 -6.54 26.88 -8.72
N LEU A 84 -7.02 25.74 -9.20
CA LEU A 84 -7.03 24.50 -8.42
C LEU A 84 -5.60 24.06 -8.07
N THR A 85 -4.68 24.14 -9.03
CA THR A 85 -3.25 23.87 -8.82
C THR A 85 -2.65 24.83 -7.80
N LEU A 86 -3.00 26.11 -7.87
CA LEU A 86 -2.51 27.14 -6.96
C LEU A 86 -3.01 26.89 -5.53
N ILE A 87 -4.31 26.62 -5.37
CA ILE A 87 -4.91 26.23 -4.09
C ILE A 87 -4.19 25.02 -3.51
N TRP A 88 -3.94 23.99 -4.32
CA TRP A 88 -3.26 22.78 -3.87
C TRP A 88 -1.80 23.02 -3.51
N ALA A 89 -1.09 23.86 -4.27
CA ALA A 89 0.29 24.24 -4.00
C ALA A 89 0.42 25.03 -2.68
N PHE A 90 -0.54 25.92 -2.37
CA PHE A 90 -0.59 26.63 -1.09
C PHE A 90 -1.14 25.78 0.05
N ALA A 91 -1.93 24.74 -0.24
CA ALA A 91 -2.45 23.80 0.75
C ALA A 91 -1.40 22.80 1.30
N LYS A 92 -0.13 22.88 0.87
CA LYS A 92 0.94 22.02 1.41
C LYS A 92 1.03 22.05 2.94
N GLY A 93 0.84 23.21 3.56
CA GLY A 93 0.85 23.36 5.02
C GLY A 93 -0.18 22.48 5.75
N PRO A 94 -1.50 22.62 5.48
CA PRO A 94 -2.53 21.80 6.12
C PRO A 94 -2.50 20.33 5.72
N VAL A 95 -2.09 20.00 4.48
CA VAL A 95 -2.01 18.61 4.01
C VAL A 95 -0.97 17.82 4.81
N GLU A 96 0.20 18.40 5.07
CA GLU A 96 1.25 17.74 5.85
C GLU A 96 0.81 17.50 7.30
N GLY A 97 0.08 18.46 7.89
CA GLY A 97 -0.53 18.33 9.21
C GLY A 97 -1.61 17.25 9.28
N MET A 98 -2.45 17.14 8.25
CA MET A 98 -3.48 16.09 8.14
C MET A 98 -2.86 14.70 7.96
N LEU A 99 -1.86 14.58 7.08
CA LEU A 99 -1.16 13.32 6.82
C LEU A 99 -0.46 12.82 8.10
N ARG A 100 0.19 13.72 8.83
CA ARG A 100 0.84 13.38 10.10
C ARG A 100 -0.14 12.93 11.17
N LYS A 101 -1.32 13.57 11.28
CA LYS A 101 -2.39 13.14 12.19
C LYS A 101 -2.99 11.79 11.78
N MET A 102 -3.20 11.55 10.50
CA MET A 102 -3.75 10.30 9.99
C MET A 102 -2.78 9.14 10.23
N THR A 103 -1.49 9.33 9.93
CA THR A 103 -0.43 8.34 10.20
C THR A 103 -0.30 8.08 11.70
N TYR A 104 -0.34 9.12 12.53
CA TYR A 104 -0.27 8.97 13.99
C TYR A 104 -1.46 8.17 14.53
N ASN A 105 -2.69 8.47 14.10
CA ASN A 105 -3.88 7.75 14.53
C ASN A 105 -3.89 6.29 14.04
N MET A 106 -3.42 6.04 12.81
CA MET A 106 -3.29 4.67 12.29
C MET A 106 -2.27 3.85 13.09
N LEU A 107 -1.10 4.44 13.40
CA LEU A 107 -0.11 3.78 14.23
C LEU A 107 -0.63 3.52 15.64
N LYS A 108 -1.28 4.51 16.26
CA LYS A 108 -1.84 4.40 17.60
C LYS A 108 -2.91 3.31 17.68
N ASN A 109 -3.89 3.33 16.77
CA ASN A 109 -4.94 2.32 16.72
C ASN A 109 -4.39 0.91 16.44
N ALA A 110 -3.32 0.80 15.65
CA ALA A 110 -2.63 -0.47 15.42
C ALA A 110 -1.89 -0.99 16.67
N GLN A 111 -1.36 -0.09 17.52
CA GLN A 111 -0.75 -0.46 18.81
C GLN A 111 -1.80 -0.87 19.84
N GLU A 112 -2.91 -0.14 19.94
CA GLU A 112 -4.02 -0.44 20.88
C GLU A 112 -4.64 -1.81 20.56
N LYS A 113 -4.93 -2.10 19.28
CA LYS A 113 -5.42 -3.43 18.88
C LYS A 113 -4.44 -4.56 19.22
N LYS A 114 -3.14 -4.35 19.01
CA LYS A 114 -2.10 -5.33 19.38
C LYS A 114 -1.99 -5.52 20.89
N ALA A 115 -2.27 -4.49 21.69
CA ALA A 115 -2.23 -4.56 23.15
C ALA A 115 -3.43 -5.34 23.69
N GLU A 116 -4.63 -5.13 23.14
CA GLU A 116 -5.84 -5.90 23.50
C GLU A 116 -5.67 -7.38 23.17
N GLU A 117 -5.23 -7.71 21.95
CA GLU A 117 -5.02 -9.11 21.52
C GLU A 117 -3.99 -9.83 22.40
N ARG A 118 -2.91 -9.14 22.79
CA ARG A 118 -1.91 -9.69 23.72
C ARG A 118 -2.46 -9.89 25.13
N ALA A 119 -3.29 -8.97 25.64
CA ALA A 119 -3.88 -9.10 26.95
C ALA A 119 -4.85 -10.30 27.01
N GLU A 120 -5.68 -10.47 25.97
CA GLU A 120 -6.57 -11.61 25.81
C GLU A 120 -5.80 -12.94 25.72
N THR A 121 -4.72 -12.99 24.92
CA THR A 121 -3.88 -14.20 24.81
C THR A 121 -3.20 -14.56 26.13
N ILE A 122 -2.69 -13.57 26.90
CA ILE A 122 -2.06 -13.81 28.20
C ILE A 122 -3.09 -14.34 29.21
N GLN A 123 -4.33 -13.88 29.13
CA GLN A 123 -5.40 -14.32 30.02
C GLN A 123 -5.83 -15.76 29.72
N ASP A 124 -6.00 -16.12 28.44
CA ASP A 124 -6.27 -17.50 28.00
C ASP A 124 -5.14 -18.47 28.40
N LEU A 125 -3.88 -18.04 28.26
CA LEU A 125 -2.73 -18.82 28.73
C LEU A 125 -2.71 -18.97 30.26
N MET A 126 -3.12 -17.96 31.02
CA MET A 126 -3.21 -18.04 32.48
C MET A 126 -4.33 -18.99 32.93
N ASP A 127 -5.47 -18.98 32.24
CA ASP A 127 -6.59 -19.90 32.52
C ASP A 127 -6.22 -21.35 32.16
N GLN A 128 -5.57 -21.59 31.02
CA GLN A 128 -5.03 -22.91 30.67
C GLN A 128 -3.94 -23.39 31.66
N THR A 129 -3.08 -22.47 32.11
CA THR A 129 -2.05 -22.78 33.11
C THR A 129 -2.70 -23.10 34.47
N ARG A 130 -3.78 -22.41 34.83
CA ARG A 130 -4.54 -22.64 36.06
C ARG A 130 -5.30 -23.97 36.02
N GLU A 131 -5.90 -24.33 34.89
CA GLU A 131 -6.54 -25.63 34.68
C GLU A 131 -5.52 -26.76 34.71
N SER A 132 -4.39 -26.63 34.01
CA SER A 132 -3.33 -27.66 34.00
C SER A 132 -2.66 -27.85 35.37
N LEU A 133 -2.53 -26.79 36.18
CA LEU A 133 -2.08 -26.90 37.57
C LEU A 133 -3.08 -27.64 38.46
N ASN A 134 -4.39 -27.45 38.23
CA ASN A 134 -5.44 -28.12 38.99
C ASN A 134 -5.56 -29.62 38.60
N GLU A 135 -5.43 -29.95 37.30
CA GLU A 135 -5.37 -31.34 36.83
C GLU A 135 -4.11 -32.09 37.31
N SER A 136 -2.97 -31.39 37.43
CA SER A 136 -1.71 -31.95 37.94
C SER A 136 -1.77 -32.23 39.45
N GLY A 137 -2.50 -31.41 40.22
CA GLY A 137 -2.76 -31.61 41.65
C GLY A 137 -3.71 -32.78 41.93
N SER A 138 -4.75 -32.95 41.12
CA SER A 138 -5.74 -34.02 41.28
C SER A 138 -5.23 -35.42 40.93
N ARG A 139 -4.07 -35.54 40.26
CA ARG A 139 -3.48 -36.83 39.87
C ARG A 139 -2.55 -37.44 40.94
N LYS A 140 -2.42 -36.79 42.11
CA LYS A 140 -1.56 -37.22 43.23
C LYS A 140 -2.31 -37.57 44.53
N GLU A 141 -3.64 -37.47 44.57
CA GLU A 141 -4.49 -38.11 45.59
C GLU A 141 -5.11 -39.40 45.04
#